data_AF-A0A524D603-F1
#
_entry.id   AF-A0A524D603-F1
#
_cell.length_a   1.000
_cell.length_b   1.000
_cell.length_c   1.000
_cell.angle_alpha   90.00
_cell.angle_beta   90.00
_cell.angle_gamma   90.00
#
_symmetry.space_group_name_H-M   'P 1'
#
loop_
_entity.id
_entity.type
_entity.pdbx_description
1 polymer ?
#
loop_
_entity_poly.entity_id
_entity_poly.type
_entity_poly.pdbx_seq_one_letter_code
_entity_poly.pdbx_strand_id
1 'polypeptide(L)' 'MRICVIGAGAGGRAFSSFLASKGHSISLYNRSFSRIYDIIEQG' A
#
# COMPACT_ATOMS: atom_id res chain seq x y z
N MET A 1 3.48 1.70 -14.98
CA MET A 1 2.41 0.72 -14.66
C MET A 1 1.81 1.09 -13.31
N ARG A 2 0.47 1.05 -13.17
CA ARG A 2 -0.21 1.33 -11.90
C ARG A 2 -0.67 0.02 -11.28
N ILE A 3 -0.36 -0.21 -10.01
CA ILE A 3 -0.63 -1.47 -9.31
C ILE A 3 -1.46 -1.18 -8.06
N CYS A 4 -2.60 -1.85 -7.93
CA CYS A 4 -3.41 -1.77 -6.72
C CYS A 4 -3.20 -3.03 -5.87
N VAL A 5 -2.75 -2.85 -4.63
CA VAL A 5 -2.60 -3.92 -3.64
C VAL A 5 -3.86 -3.95 -2.77
N ILE A 6 -4.55 -5.09 -2.76
CA ILE A 6 -5.75 -5.30 -1.95
C ILE A 6 -5.36 -6.00 -0.64
N GLY A 7 -5.60 -5.33 0.48
CA GLY A 7 -5.30 -5.77 1.84
C GLY A 7 -4.12 -5.03 2.45
N ALA A 8 -4.35 -4.24 3.50
CA ALA A 8 -3.31 -3.50 4.24
C ALA A 8 -2.85 -4.21 5.52
N GLY A 9 -2.76 -5.55 5.46
CA GLY A 9 -2.08 -6.33 6.51
C GLY A 9 -0.56 -6.17 6.43
N ALA A 10 0.18 -6.83 7.33
CA ALA A 10 1.65 -6.75 7.34
C ALA A 10 2.27 -7.11 5.97
N GLY A 11 1.81 -8.19 5.33
CA GLY A 11 2.29 -8.62 4.02
C GLY A 11 1.93 -7.64 2.89
N GLY A 12 0.68 -7.17 2.84
CA GLY A 12 0.24 -6.23 1.80
C GLY A 12 0.99 -4.89 1.86
N ARG A 13 1.28 -4.39 3.07
CA ARG A 13 2.10 -3.19 3.26
C ARG A 13 3.54 -3.41 2.80
N ALA A 14 4.19 -4.49 3.24
CA ALA A 14 5.55 -4.81 2.84
C ALA A 14 5.67 -4.97 1.31
N PHE A 15 4.70 -5.64 0.69
CA PHE A 15 4.66 -5.82 -0.76
C PHE A 15 4.43 -4.50 -1.50
N SER A 16 3.53 -3.64 -1.02
CA SER A 16 3.31 -2.32 -1.60
C SER A 16 4.58 -1.45 -1.54
N SER A 17 5.31 -1.48 -0.43
CA SER A 17 6.57 -0.77 -0.26
C SER A 17 7.67 -1.31 -1.18
N PHE A 18 7.76 -2.64 -1.34
CA PHE A 18 8.68 -3.26 -2.28
C PHE A 18 8.37 -2.87 -3.74
N LEU A 19 7.10 -2.84 -4.14
CA LEU A 19 6.72 -2.41 -5.48
C LEU A 19 6.99 -0.92 -5.70
N ALA A 20 6.76 -0.09 -4.69
CA ALA A 20 7.08 1.34 -4.73
C ALA A 20 8.60 1.56 -4.93
N SER A 21 9.44 0.81 -4.21
CA SER A 21 10.90 0.93 -4.34
C SER A 21 11.44 0.47 -5.69
N LYS A 22 10.66 -0.31 -6.46
CA LYS A 22 10.93 -0.65 -7.86
C LYS A 22 10.46 0.42 -8.86
N GLY A 23 9.95 1.55 -8.39
CA GLY A 23 9.50 2.67 -9.23
C GLY A 23 8.09 2.48 -9.81
N HIS A 24 7.30 1.55 -9.27
CA HIS A 24 5.91 1.39 -9.68
C HIS A 24 5.01 2.37 -8.92
N SER A 25 4.07 2.98 -9.63
CA SER A 25 3.00 3.75 -9.00
C SER A 25 2.00 2.76 -8.40
N ILE A 26 1.85 2.82 -7.08
CA ILE A 26 1.08 1.86 -6.29
C ILE A 26 -0.06 2.54 -5.53
N SER A 27 -1.16 1.80 -5.36
CA SER A 27 -2.28 2.16 -4.49
C SER A 27 -2.53 1.00 -3.54
N LEU A 28 -2.77 1.29 -2.26
CA LEU A 28 -3.06 0.28 -1.25
C LEU A 28 -4.49 0.46 -0.76
N TYR A 29 -5.30 -0.58 -0.89
CA TYR A 29 -6.68 -0.58 -0.44
C TYR A 29 -6.89 -1.57 0.69
N ASN A 30 -7.74 -1.22 1.65
CA ASN A 30 -8.20 -2.11 2.69
C ASN A 30 -9.62 -1.73 3.09
N ARG A 31 -10.44 -2.72 3.45
CA ARG A 31 -11.81 -2.47 3.91
C ARG A 31 -11.86 -1.55 5.13
N SER A 32 -10.94 -1.75 6.08
CA SER A 32 -10.81 -0.91 7.27
C SER A 32 -9.78 0.19 7.00
N PHE A 33 -10.28 1.41 6.77
CA PHE A 33 -9.45 2.58 6.45
C PHE A 33 -8.44 2.92 7.55
N SER A 34 -8.77 2.63 8.80
CA SER A 34 -7.87 2.82 9.96
C SER A 34 -6.52 2.10 9.84
N ARG A 35 -6.40 1.04 9.03
CA ARG A 35 -5.14 0.31 8.84
C ARG A 35 -4.22 0.89 7.77
N ILE A 36 -4.75 1.83 6.98
CA ILE A 36 -4.06 2.50 5.86
C ILE A 36 -3.89 3.99 6.12
N TYR A 37 -4.63 4.56 7.07
CA TYR A 37 -4.60 5.99 7.42
C TYR A 37 -3.18 6.49 7.69
N ASP A 38 -2.45 5.84 8.59
CA ASP A 38 -1.08 6.23 8.97
C ASP A 38 -0.09 6.15 7.80
N ILE A 39 -0.38 5.31 6.80
CA ILE A 39 0.47 5.14 5.61
C ILE A 39 0.19 6.25 4.59
N ILE A 40 -1.05 6.72 4.52
CA ILE A 40 -1.47 7.80 3.63
C ILE A 40 -0.93 9.15 4.12
N GLU A 41 -0.82 9.36 5.44
CA GLU A 41 -0.24 10.59 6.00
C GLU A 41 1.30 10.66 5.89
N GLN A 42 1.98 9.52 5.71
CA GLN A 42 3.45 9.45 5.65
C GLN A 42 4.02 9.36 4.23
N GLY A 43 3.18 9.19 3.20
CA GLY A 43 3.57 9.10 1.79
C GLY A 43 3.42 10.41 1.05
#